data_AF-A0A7C2E900-F1
#
_entry.id   AF-A0A7C2E900-F1
#
_cell.length_a   1.000
_cell.length_b   1.000
_cell.length_c   1.000
_cell.angle_alpha   90.00
_cell.angle_beta   90.00
_cell.angle_gamma   90.00
#
_symmetry.space_group_name_H-M   'P 1'
#
loop_
_entity.id
_entity.type
_entity.pdbx_description
1 polymer ?
#
loop_
_entity_poly.entity_id
_entity_poly.type
_entity_poly.pdbx_seq_one_letter_code
_entity_poly.pdbx_strand_id
1 'polypeptide(L)'
;MIAAEAHAFLRAQARARYGEAAAAALRILYGGSVKPSNIQGLMAEEEIDGTLVGGASLEPASFAAIVGHENGDSTLNPRFPGASPTTA
;
A
#
# COMPACT_ATOMS: atom_id res chain seq x y z
N MET A 1 -0.48 -10.30 -10.45
CA MET A 1 0.11 -10.82 -9.19
C MET A 1 -1.05 -11.28 -8.31
N ILE A 2 -0.97 -12.41 -7.61
CA ILE A 2 -2.09 -12.93 -6.80
C ILE A 2 -2.59 -11.89 -5.76
N ALA A 3 -1.69 -11.09 -5.19
CA ALA A 3 -2.03 -10.04 -4.23
C ALA A 3 -2.96 -8.96 -4.84
N ALA A 4 -2.59 -8.41 -6.01
CA ALA A 4 -3.39 -7.38 -6.67
C ALA A 4 -4.77 -7.90 -7.09
N GLU A 5 -4.85 -9.13 -7.59
CA GLU A 5 -6.12 -9.77 -7.94
C GLU A 5 -7.04 -9.95 -6.72
N ALA A 6 -6.47 -10.37 -5.59
CA ALA A 6 -7.22 -10.49 -4.33
C ALA A 6 -7.73 -9.12 -3.84
N HIS A 7 -6.90 -8.07 -3.95
CA HIS A 7 -7.27 -6.72 -3.56
C HIS A 7 -8.40 -6.16 -4.45
N ALA A 8 -8.30 -6.33 -5.78
CA ALA A 8 -9.34 -5.95 -6.73
C ALA A 8 -10.68 -6.62 -6.39
N PHE A 9 -10.65 -7.92 -6.08
CA PHE A 9 -11.83 -8.66 -5.67
C PHE A 9 -12.45 -8.09 -4.39
N LEU A 10 -11.66 -7.85 -3.35
CA LEU A 10 -12.14 -7.27 -2.09
C LEU A 10 -12.75 -5.88 -2.31
N ARG A 11 -12.13 -5.04 -3.15
CA ARG A 11 -12.66 -3.71 -3.49
C ARG A 11 -13.98 -3.80 -4.25
N ALA A 12 -14.11 -4.76 -5.17
CA ALA A 12 -15.38 -5.03 -5.85
C ALA A 12 -16.50 -5.45 -4.88
N GLN A 13 -16.18 -6.26 -3.86
CA GLN A 13 -17.14 -6.61 -2.80
C GLN A 13 -17.55 -5.38 -1.98
N ALA A 14 -16.59 -4.51 -1.62
CA ALA A 14 -16.87 -3.28 -0.91
C ALA A 14 -17.77 -2.35 -1.74
N ARG A 15 -17.51 -2.21 -3.05
CA ARG A 15 -18.33 -1.44 -3.99
C ARG A 15 -19.76 -1.96 -4.05
N ALA A 16 -19.92 -3.27 -4.19
CA ALA A 16 -21.24 -3.89 -4.28
C ALA A 16 -22.08 -3.70 -3.01
N ARG A 17 -21.43 -3.64 -1.83
CA ARG A 17 -22.14 -3.62 -0.54
C ARG A 17 -22.30 -2.23 0.06
N TYR A 18 -21.38 -1.32 -0.24
CA TYR A 18 -21.29 0.00 0.41
C TYR A 18 -21.20 1.17 -0.59
N GLY A 19 -21.21 0.88 -1.91
CA GLY A 19 -21.17 1.88 -2.97
C GLY A 19 -19.75 2.34 -3.35
N GLU A 20 -19.68 3.12 -4.43
CA GLU A 20 -18.40 3.54 -5.04
C GLU A 20 -17.55 4.37 -4.08
N ALA A 21 -18.16 5.33 -3.38
CA ALA A 21 -17.44 6.22 -2.48
C ALA A 21 -16.74 5.45 -1.35
N ALA A 22 -17.43 4.46 -0.76
CA ALA A 22 -16.86 3.62 0.30
C ALA A 22 -15.72 2.74 -0.24
N ALA A 23 -15.89 2.14 -1.42
CA ALA A 23 -14.86 1.32 -2.05
C ALA A 23 -13.63 2.11 -2.48
N ALA A 24 -13.81 3.36 -2.89
CA ALA A 24 -12.73 4.27 -3.25
C ALA A 24 -11.94 4.75 -2.02
N ALA A 25 -12.61 4.98 -0.89
CA ALA A 25 -11.97 5.38 0.37
C ALA A 25 -11.34 4.22 1.16
N LEU A 26 -11.72 2.97 0.86
CA LEU A 26 -11.20 1.78 1.54
C LEU A 26 -9.72 1.56 1.18
N ARG A 27 -8.85 1.51 2.20
CA ARG A 27 -7.45 1.10 2.07
C ARG A 27 -7.32 -0.41 2.26
N ILE A 28 -6.73 -1.09 1.28
CA ILE A 28 -6.46 -2.53 1.30
C ILE A 28 -4.95 -2.72 1.32
N LEU A 29 -4.43 -3.17 2.46
CA LEU A 29 -2.99 -3.30 2.72
C LEU A 29 -2.50 -4.72 2.42
N TYR A 30 -1.36 -4.83 1.76
CA TYR A 30 -0.70 -6.12 1.58
C TYR A 30 0.01 -6.55 2.88
N GLY A 31 -0.45 -7.67 3.46
CA GLY A 31 0.07 -8.23 4.71
C GLY A 31 1.03 -9.41 4.55
N GLY A 32 1.55 -9.66 3.35
CA GLY A 32 2.49 -10.77 3.11
C GLY A 32 3.94 -10.42 3.49
N SER A 33 4.91 -11.06 2.83
CA SER A 33 6.33 -10.83 3.16
C SER A 33 6.82 -9.52 2.55
N VAL A 34 6.84 -8.46 3.36
CA VAL A 34 7.30 -7.12 2.95
C VAL A 34 8.75 -6.92 3.38
N LYS A 35 9.59 -6.51 2.43
CA LYS A 35 11.02 -6.30 2.59
C LYS A 35 11.46 -5.08 1.79
N PRO A 36 12.60 -4.44 2.14
CA PRO A 36 13.18 -3.37 1.33
C PRO A 36 13.42 -3.78 -0.14
N SER A 37 13.69 -5.07 -0.40
CA SER A 37 13.97 -5.57 -1.74
C SER A 37 12.73 -5.76 -2.63
N ASN A 38 11.51 -5.72 -2.10
CA ASN A 38 10.28 -5.94 -2.88
C ASN A 38 9.23 -4.85 -2.74
N ILE A 39 9.43 -3.87 -1.85
CA ILE A 39 8.47 -2.80 -1.60
C ILE A 39 8.15 -2.00 -2.87
N GLN A 40 9.13 -1.70 -3.71
CA GLN A 40 8.91 -0.96 -4.96
C GLN A 40 7.95 -1.70 -5.92
N GLY A 41 8.12 -3.02 -6.05
CA GLY A 41 7.23 -3.83 -6.89
C GLY A 41 5.82 -3.96 -6.31
N LEU A 42 5.70 -4.00 -4.98
CA LEU A 42 4.40 -4.03 -4.30
C LEU A 42 3.65 -2.70 -4.43
N MET A 43 4.35 -1.57 -4.33
CA MET A 43 3.75 -0.23 -4.41
C MET A 43 3.52 0.25 -5.85
N ALA A 44 4.04 -0.48 -6.85
CA ALA A 44 3.71 -0.27 -8.27
C ALA A 44 2.36 -0.87 -8.69
N GLU A 45 1.72 -1.68 -7.83
CA GLU A 45 0.42 -2.30 -8.11
C GLU A 45 -0.72 -1.35 -7.69
N GLU A 46 -1.57 -0.97 -8.65
CA GLU A 46 -2.67 -0.01 -8.45
C GLU A 46 -3.66 -0.42 -7.34
N GLU A 47 -3.84 -1.73 -7.13
CA GLU A 47 -4.79 -2.27 -6.16
C GLU A 47 -4.21 -2.38 -4.73
N ILE A 48 -2.91 -2.12 -4.56
CA ILE A 48 -2.23 -2.16 -3.26
C ILE A 48 -2.09 -0.73 -2.72
N ASP A 49 -2.79 -0.44 -1.63
CA ASP A 49 -2.81 0.91 -1.03
C ASP A 49 -1.72 1.12 0.03
N GLY A 50 -0.87 0.11 0.23
CA GLY A 50 0.17 0.11 1.25
C GLY A 50 0.45 -1.29 1.79
N THR A 51 1.20 -1.35 2.88
CA THR A 51 1.64 -2.61 3.47
C THR A 51 1.38 -2.69 4.97
N LEU A 52 1.16 -3.92 5.46
CA LEU A 52 1.18 -4.25 6.88
C LEU A 52 2.44 -5.08 7.16
N VAL A 53 3.49 -4.40 7.63
CA VAL A 53 4.84 -4.97 7.73
C VAL A 53 4.99 -5.83 8.98
N GLY A 54 5.36 -7.11 8.80
CA GLY A 54 5.68 -8.04 9.88
C GLY A 54 7.10 -7.86 10.40
N GLY A 55 7.93 -8.92 10.36
CA GLY A 55 9.26 -8.94 11.00
C GLY A 55 10.22 -7.81 10.59
N ALA A 56 10.12 -7.28 9.37
CA ALA A 56 10.94 -6.14 8.94
C ALA A 56 10.62 -4.82 9.68
N SER A 57 9.47 -4.74 10.38
CA SER A 57 9.12 -3.61 11.24
C SER A 57 9.92 -3.58 12.55
N LEU A 58 10.53 -4.70 12.94
CA LEU A 58 11.31 -4.81 14.18
C LEU A 58 12.74 -4.30 14.03
N GLU A 59 13.19 -4.07 12.79
CA GLU A 59 14.53 -3.56 12.48
C GLU A 59 14.40 -2.13 11.93
N PRO A 60 14.79 -1.08 12.67
CA PRO A 60 14.53 0.31 12.31
C PRO A 60 15.02 0.70 10.92
N ALA A 61 16.23 0.25 10.53
CA ALA A 61 16.78 0.54 9.21
C ALA A 61 15.97 -0.12 8.09
N SER A 62 15.49 -1.34 8.31
CA SER A 62 14.66 -2.06 7.33
C SER A 62 13.28 -1.40 7.20
N PHE A 63 12.67 -1.04 8.33
CA PHE A 63 11.37 -0.38 8.33
C PHE A 63 11.44 1.01 7.69
N ALA A 64 12.48 1.80 8.00
CA ALA A 64 12.71 3.09 7.37
C ALA A 64 12.89 2.98 5.85
N ALA A 65 13.59 1.95 5.36
CA ALA A 65 13.72 1.70 3.93
C ALA A 65 12.40 1.29 3.25
N ILE A 66 11.50 0.61 3.97
CA ILE A 66 10.15 0.27 3.47
C ILE A 66 9.27 1.53 3.43
N VAL A 67 9.29 2.35 4.48
CA VAL A 67 8.51 3.61 4.51
C VAL A 67 9.03 4.59 3.48
N GLY A 68 10.35 4.80 3.42
CA GLY A 68 11.03 5.69 2.49
C GLY A 68 11.32 5.07 1.11
N HIS A 69 10.51 4.12 0.65
CA HIS A 69 10.67 3.50 -0.66
C HIS A 69 10.49 4.50 -1.83
N GLU A 70 9.86 5.64 -1.56
CA GLU A 70 9.48 6.72 -2.48
C GLU A 70 10.62 7.71 -2.80
N ASN A 71 11.86 7.25 -2.98
CA ASN A 71 12.92 8.11 -3.52
C ASN A 71 12.65 8.42 -5.01
N GLY A 72 11.61 9.21 -5.33
CA GLY A 72 11.39 9.77 -6.66
C GLY A 72 9.97 10.16 -7.07
N ASP A 73 8.90 9.58 -6.51
CA ASP A 73 7.54 9.87 -7.00
C ASP A 73 6.44 9.58 -5.97
N SER A 74 5.90 10.63 -5.35
CA SER A 74 4.76 10.55 -4.41
C SER A 74 3.40 10.36 -5.10
N THR A 75 3.39 10.06 -6.41
CA THR A 75 2.18 9.84 -7.21
C THR A 75 1.88 8.37 -7.52
N LEU A 76 2.68 7.44 -7.00
CA LEU A 76 2.59 6.00 -7.31
C LEU A 76 1.22 5.36 -6.99
N ASN A 77 0.42 5.97 -6.11
CA ASN A 77 -1.00 5.67 -6.03
C ASN A 77 -1.83 6.97 -5.91
N PRO A 78 -2.44 7.46 -7.01
CA PRO A 78 -3.21 8.71 -6.99
C PRO A 78 -4.47 8.62 -6.12
N ARG A 79 -4.87 7.41 -5.70
CA ARG A 79 -6.03 7.16 -4.83
C ARG A 79 -5.78 7.58 -3.39
N PHE A 80 -4.52 7.54 -2.94
CA PHE A 80 -4.09 7.93 -1.60
C PHE A 80 -2.81 8.75 -1.72
N PRO A 81 -2.90 10.07 -1.98
CA PRO A 81 -1.72 10.92 -1.95
C PRO A 81 -1.03 10.74 -0.61
N GLY A 82 0.25 10.35 -0.64
CA GLY A 82 1.05 10.13 0.57
C GLY A 82 0.85 11.30 1.53
N ALA A 83 0.71 11.00 2.82
CA ALA A 83 0.67 12.05 3.82
C ALA A 83 1.94 12.89 3.66
N SER A 84 1.80 14.17 3.30
CA SER A 84 2.92 15.11 3.23
C SER A 84 3.75 14.93 4.51
N PRO A 85 5.08 14.74 4.42
CA PRO A 85 5.91 14.62 5.61
C PRO A 85 5.66 15.87 6.43
N THR A 86 4.92 15.74 7.53
CA THR A 86 4.71 16.82 8.46
C THR A 86 6.08 17.12 9.02
N THR A 87 6.64 18.25 8.57
CA THR A 87 7.91 18.77 9.05
C THR A 87 7.78 18.91 10.56
N ALA A 88 8.51 18.08 11.30
CA ALA A 88 8.79 18.31 12.71
C ALA A 88 9.89 19.36 12.83
#